data_AF-A0A954A9V1-F1
#
_entry.id   AF-A0A954A9V1-F1
#
_cell.length_a   1.000
_cell.length_b   1.000
_cell.length_c   1.000
_cell.angle_alpha   90.00
_cell.angle_beta   90.00
_cell.angle_gamma   90.00
#
_symmetry.space_group_name_H-M   'P 1'
#
loop_
_entity.id
_entity.type
_entity.pdbx_description
1 polymer ?
#
loop_
_entity_poly.entity_id
_entity_poly.type
_entity_poly.pdbx_seq_one_letter_code
_entity_poly.pdbx_strand_id
1 'polypeptide(L)'
;WVVMKAIAKDRRLRYSSASELAADLRRYLDDVPVLAGPPRAFYHVRKTIWRHRWVALAIGATVTVLLVAGALVLQSRTEESTTRTLLEALWRDLEVLALESATERQSVAVGDLWPALPSEIPRFEEWLERSSLLTDRVAELERRLLDDNGLQEFLGTQDDTARSVRHYLRQGIEERLAQLRALRENVDEVERRAALARETERVTLAEHGDRWRAAIASISDRRECPSYHGLVIAPQVGLVPLGRDPRSGLHEFAHWQSGRIPRRDLESQELIIEPESALVFVLIPGGEFTMGIDPSVRRPDIVVYQLYGPPVRRELDPYLISKYEMTEAQWARSIGEPPGGTARFGDDDEPNPMRPVSFVSWVDAHTGLRRLGLEIPTEAQWENAARAGTTDVWFTGDTAASLEGYANLADQSASGKLRFELERFEPWDDGFAWSAPIGSFSPNRYGLHDVTGNVHEWCRDVLGVYAHPFLPGTGEIQGDRPDQRVVRGGSFAGLARNSHIAFRIPQPIDARVRSVGIRPALRVR
;
A
#
# COMPACT_ATOMS: atom_id res chain seq x y z
N TRP A 1 26.47 25.20 14.27
CA TRP A 1 27.05 23.87 14.62
C TRP A 1 26.82 23.44 16.06
N VAL A 2 26.88 24.34 17.04
CA VAL A 2 26.58 24.05 18.46
C VAL A 2 25.23 23.32 18.63
N VAL A 3 24.16 23.84 18.02
CA VAL A 3 22.83 23.20 18.02
C VAL A 3 22.86 21.80 17.41
N MET A 4 23.48 21.65 16.24
CA MET A 4 23.59 20.36 15.53
C MET A 4 24.34 19.29 16.34
N LYS A 5 25.38 19.70 17.08
CA LYS A 5 26.12 18.81 17.99
C LYS A 5 25.26 18.41 19.20
N ALA A 6 24.50 19.35 19.77
CA ALA A 6 23.61 19.08 20.92
C ALA A 6 22.48 18.07 20.59
N ILE A 7 21.93 18.14 19.38
CA ILE A 7 20.80 17.29 18.93
C ILE A 7 21.23 16.05 18.12
N ALA A 8 22.53 15.74 18.05
CA ALA A 8 23.05 14.65 17.22
C ALA A 8 22.40 13.28 17.56
N LYS A 9 22.02 12.47 16.56
CA LYS A 9 21.32 11.19 16.80
C LYS A 9 22.20 10.16 17.55
N ASP A 10 23.51 10.19 17.32
CA ASP A 10 24.49 9.37 18.06
C ASP A 10 24.93 10.09 19.35
N ARG A 11 24.73 9.44 20.50
CA ARG A 11 25.08 9.97 21.82
C ARG A 11 26.58 10.30 21.94
N ARG A 12 27.47 9.60 21.22
CA ARG A 12 28.92 9.84 21.25
C ARG A 12 29.34 11.13 20.53
N LEU A 13 28.45 11.70 19.71
CA LEU A 13 28.68 12.94 18.97
C LEU A 13 28.08 14.18 19.65
N ARG A 14 27.32 13.99 20.73
CA ARG A 14 26.81 15.09 21.57
C ARG A 14 27.90 15.59 22.51
N TYR A 15 27.64 16.75 23.13
CA TYR A 15 28.42 17.19 24.28
C TYR A 15 28.35 16.14 25.39
N SER A 16 29.51 15.85 26.00
CA SER A 16 29.60 14.84 27.04
C SER A 16 28.99 15.33 28.36
N SER A 17 28.88 16.65 28.54
CA SER A 17 28.28 17.31 29.69
C SER A 17 27.65 18.65 29.32
N ALA A 18 26.75 19.14 30.18
CA ALA A 18 26.15 20.48 30.05
C ALA A 18 27.22 21.60 30.11
N SER A 19 28.31 21.38 30.85
CA SER A 19 29.42 22.33 30.97
C SER A 19 30.17 22.53 29.65
N GLU A 20 30.31 21.49 28.82
CA GLU A 20 30.94 21.63 27.49
C GLU A 20 30.06 22.40 26.51
N LEU A 21 28.73 22.18 26.55
CA LEU A 21 27.78 22.96 25.75
C LEU A 21 27.81 24.43 26.17
N ALA A 22 27.82 24.70 27.48
CA ALA A 22 27.93 26.06 28.01
C ALA A 22 29.25 26.74 27.62
N ALA A 23 30.36 26.00 27.61
CA ALA A 23 31.66 26.51 27.16
C ALA A 23 31.66 26.88 25.66
N ASP A 24 31.01 26.08 24.82
CA ASP A 24 30.89 26.38 23.38
C ASP A 24 29.93 27.54 23.09
N LEU A 25 28.87 27.69 23.88
CA LEU A 25 27.98 28.85 23.80
C LEU A 25 28.69 30.13 24.24
N ARG A 26 29.51 30.08 25.31
CA ARG A 26 30.34 31.23 25.72
C ARG A 26 31.34 31.62 24.65
N ARG A 27 32.06 30.65 24.07
CA ARG A 27 32.97 30.90 22.93
C ARG A 27 32.26 31.61 21.77
N TYR A 28 31.06 31.15 21.41
CA TYR A 28 30.25 31.79 20.37
C TYR A 28 29.88 33.24 20.71
N LEU A 29 29.51 33.51 21.98
CA LEU A 29 29.13 34.84 22.43
C LEU A 29 30.33 35.79 22.57
N ASP A 30 31.51 35.24 22.87
CA ASP A 30 32.77 35.98 23.01
C ASP A 30 33.52 36.16 21.66
N ASP A 31 32.90 35.77 20.55
CA ASP A 31 33.46 35.78 19.19
C ASP A 31 34.78 34.97 19.05
N VAL A 32 34.90 33.91 19.85
CA VAL A 32 36.02 32.96 19.85
C VAL A 32 35.60 31.66 19.14
N PRO A 33 36.50 30.99 18.40
CA PRO A 33 36.16 29.73 17.71
C PRO A 33 35.56 28.66 18.62
N VAL A 34 34.35 28.21 18.25
CA VAL A 34 33.62 27.10 18.90
C VAL A 34 34.24 25.74 18.55
N LEU A 35 34.19 24.80 19.49
CA LEU A 35 34.61 23.41 19.31
C LEU A 35 33.60 22.57 18.51
N ALA A 36 32.36 23.06 18.36
CA ALA A 36 31.37 22.48 17.47
C ALA A 36 31.75 22.68 16.00
N GLY A 37 32.38 21.65 15.42
CA GLY A 37 32.66 21.58 13.99
C GLY A 37 31.73 20.63 13.23
N PRO A 38 31.72 20.70 11.89
CA PRO A 38 31.07 19.71 11.05
C PRO A 38 31.61 18.29 11.33
N PRO A 39 30.81 17.22 11.12
CA PRO A 39 31.31 15.86 11.23
C PRO A 39 32.51 15.67 10.31
N ARG A 40 33.59 15.08 10.82
CA ARG A 40 34.77 14.77 10.00
C ARG A 40 34.34 13.86 8.83
N ALA A 41 34.96 14.02 7.66
CA ALA A 41 34.67 13.24 6.46
C ALA A 41 34.57 11.72 6.73
N PHE A 42 35.41 11.22 7.64
CA PHE A 42 35.42 9.83 8.10
C PHE A 42 34.09 9.32 8.70
N TYR A 43 33.30 10.17 9.36
CA TYR A 43 31.99 9.79 9.88
C TYR A 43 30.98 9.55 8.75
N HIS A 44 30.99 10.42 7.72
CA HIS A 44 30.15 10.25 6.55
C HIS A 44 30.55 8.98 5.77
N VAL A 45 31.84 8.72 5.62
CA VAL A 45 32.35 7.49 5.02
C VAL A 45 31.88 6.25 5.79
N ARG A 46 32.07 6.21 7.12
CA ARG A 46 31.64 5.07 7.95
C ARG A 46 30.14 4.85 7.91
N LYS A 47 29.34 5.91 7.96
CA LYS A 47 27.87 5.84 7.87
C LYS A 47 27.42 5.33 6.50
N THR A 48 28.09 5.74 5.44
CA THR A 48 27.83 5.29 4.06
C THR A 48 28.20 3.82 3.88
N ILE A 49 29.36 3.40 4.39
CA ILE A 49 29.81 1.99 4.43
C ILE A 49 28.79 1.11 5.15
N TRP A 50 28.26 1.58 6.29
CA TRP A 50 27.29 0.79 7.06
C TRP A 50 25.93 0.69 6.36
N ARG A 51 25.52 1.72 5.62
CA ARG A 51 24.29 1.73 4.81
C ARG A 51 24.40 0.85 3.55
N HIS A 52 25.59 0.78 2.95
CA HIS A 52 25.88 0.03 1.73
C HIS A 52 26.96 -1.03 1.97
N ARG A 53 26.79 -1.85 3.00
CA ARG A 53 27.82 -2.80 3.48
C ARG A 53 28.39 -3.72 2.40
N TRP A 54 27.55 -4.16 1.46
CA TRP A 54 27.95 -5.01 0.36
C TRP A 54 28.77 -4.25 -0.69
N VAL A 55 28.36 -3.03 -1.04
CA VAL A 55 29.12 -2.12 -1.92
C VAL A 55 30.47 -1.76 -1.30
N ALA A 56 30.51 -1.52 0.02
CA ALA A 56 31.75 -1.22 0.72
C ALA A 56 32.69 -2.44 0.85
N LEU A 57 32.13 -3.64 1.01
CA LEU A 57 32.88 -4.91 0.94
C LEU A 57 33.45 -5.14 -0.47
N ALA A 58 32.66 -4.89 -1.51
CA ALA A 58 33.10 -4.96 -2.91
C ALA A 58 34.22 -3.93 -3.18
N ILE A 59 34.05 -2.65 -2.80
CA ILE A 59 35.09 -1.63 -2.93
C ILE A 59 36.37 -2.01 -2.16
N GLY A 60 36.23 -2.52 -0.94
CA GLY A 60 37.38 -2.96 -0.13
C GLY A 60 38.10 -4.15 -0.77
N ALA A 61 37.36 -5.10 -1.33
CA ALA A 61 37.90 -6.24 -2.05
C ALA A 61 38.55 -5.80 -3.37
N THR A 62 37.94 -4.92 -4.16
CA THR A 62 38.52 -4.35 -5.39
C THR A 62 39.78 -3.54 -5.10
N VAL A 63 39.82 -2.75 -4.02
CA VAL A 63 41.05 -2.06 -3.58
C VAL A 63 42.12 -3.07 -3.17
N THR A 64 41.75 -4.17 -2.50
CA THR A 64 42.69 -5.23 -2.14
C THR A 64 43.23 -5.95 -3.38
N VAL A 65 42.37 -6.23 -4.37
CA VAL A 65 42.76 -6.80 -5.66
C VAL A 65 43.65 -5.82 -6.44
N LEU A 66 43.34 -4.52 -6.44
CA LEU A 66 44.18 -3.47 -7.04
C LEU A 66 45.56 -3.38 -6.37
N LEU A 67 45.62 -3.54 -5.04
CA LEU A 67 46.88 -3.53 -4.30
C LEU A 67 47.69 -4.81 -4.55
N VAL A 68 47.04 -5.97 -4.63
CA VAL A 68 47.67 -7.25 -4.97
C VAL A 68 48.14 -7.27 -6.42
N ALA A 69 47.32 -6.78 -7.36
CA ALA A 69 47.67 -6.62 -8.76
C ALA A 69 48.81 -5.60 -8.94
N GLY A 70 48.75 -4.46 -8.25
CA GLY A 70 49.82 -3.46 -8.25
C GLY A 70 51.13 -4.02 -7.69
N ALA A 71 51.06 -4.81 -6.61
CA ALA A 71 52.21 -5.53 -6.07
C ALA A 71 52.77 -6.57 -7.05
N LEU A 72 51.91 -7.30 -7.77
CA LEU A 72 52.31 -8.25 -8.81
C LEU A 72 52.96 -7.57 -10.01
N VAL A 73 52.46 -6.40 -10.46
CA VAL A 73 53.06 -5.57 -11.53
C VAL A 73 54.43 -5.03 -11.12
N LEU A 74 54.56 -4.58 -9.86
CA LEU A 74 55.84 -4.15 -9.29
C LEU A 74 56.85 -5.30 -9.20
N GLN A 75 56.37 -6.54 -9.08
CA GLN A 75 57.17 -7.74 -9.01
C GLN A 75 57.51 -8.31 -10.40
N SER A 76 56.63 -8.15 -11.40
CA SER A 76 56.84 -8.58 -12.79
C SER A 76 57.60 -7.52 -13.59
N ARG A 77 58.92 -7.43 -13.43
CA ARG A 77 59.77 -6.58 -14.28
C ARG A 77 59.90 -7.06 -15.74
N THR A 78 59.12 -8.04 -16.21
CA THR A 78 59.42 -8.76 -17.46
C THR A 78 58.29 -8.94 -18.47
N GLU A 79 57.01 -8.62 -18.19
CA GLU A 79 55.94 -8.91 -19.17
C GLU A 79 54.91 -7.78 -19.27
N GLU A 80 55.07 -6.97 -20.31
CA GLU A 80 54.15 -5.89 -20.72
C GLU A 80 52.72 -6.44 -20.97
N SER A 81 52.59 -7.71 -21.39
CA SER A 81 51.32 -8.40 -21.62
C SER A 81 50.51 -8.58 -20.33
N THR A 82 51.15 -9.03 -19.25
CA THR A 82 50.49 -9.34 -17.96
C THR A 82 49.94 -8.08 -17.30
N THR A 83 50.67 -6.96 -17.42
CA THR A 83 50.24 -5.64 -16.91
C THR A 83 49.02 -5.12 -17.70
N ARG A 84 49.01 -5.32 -19.02
CA ARG A 84 47.88 -4.92 -19.88
C ARG A 84 46.63 -5.75 -19.59
N THR A 85 46.76 -7.06 -19.45
CA THR A 85 45.66 -7.96 -19.08
C THR A 85 45.06 -7.61 -17.72
N LEU A 86 45.90 -7.26 -16.73
CA LEU A 86 45.44 -6.81 -15.40
C LEU A 86 44.69 -5.49 -15.46
N LEU A 87 45.19 -4.49 -16.20
CA LEU A 87 44.50 -3.20 -16.36
C LEU A 87 43.15 -3.35 -17.07
N GLU A 88 43.08 -4.20 -18.10
CA GLU A 88 41.82 -4.51 -18.78
C GLU A 88 40.82 -5.23 -17.87
N ALA A 89 41.27 -6.16 -17.02
CA ALA A 89 40.43 -6.82 -16.02
C ALA A 89 39.89 -5.83 -14.97
N LEU A 90 40.73 -4.89 -14.51
CA LEU A 90 40.36 -3.86 -13.54
C LEU A 90 39.36 -2.84 -14.11
N TRP A 91 39.54 -2.42 -15.37
CA TRP A 91 38.60 -1.53 -16.04
C TRP A 91 37.22 -2.17 -16.20
N ARG A 92 37.18 -3.47 -16.51
CA ARG A 92 35.93 -4.25 -16.60
C ARG A 92 35.22 -4.34 -15.25
N ASP A 93 35.94 -4.56 -14.15
CA ASP A 93 35.32 -4.61 -12.81
C ASP A 93 34.72 -3.24 -12.42
N LEU A 94 35.37 -2.12 -12.77
CA LEU A 94 34.81 -0.77 -12.58
C LEU A 94 33.55 -0.52 -13.41
N GLU A 95 33.54 -0.94 -14.68
CA GLU A 95 32.37 -0.83 -15.56
C GLU A 95 31.18 -1.64 -15.02
N VAL A 96 31.45 -2.85 -14.55
CA VAL A 96 30.47 -3.73 -13.92
C VAL A 96 29.90 -3.12 -12.64
N LEU A 97 30.73 -2.56 -11.76
CA LEU A 97 30.27 -1.88 -10.53
C LEU A 97 29.36 -0.68 -10.84
N ALA A 98 29.66 0.08 -11.90
CA ALA A 98 28.82 1.19 -12.33
C ALA A 98 27.45 0.70 -12.83
N LEU A 99 27.41 -0.43 -13.54
CA LEU A 99 26.18 -1.04 -14.04
C LEU A 99 25.35 -1.68 -12.94
N GLU A 100 25.96 -2.30 -11.94
CA GLU A 100 25.27 -2.80 -10.74
C GLU A 100 24.54 -1.65 -10.03
N SER A 101 25.23 -0.52 -9.79
CA SER A 101 24.61 0.64 -9.16
C SER A 101 23.50 1.25 -10.01
N ALA A 102 23.63 1.26 -11.33
CA ALA A 102 22.56 1.70 -12.24
C ALA A 102 21.36 0.75 -12.20
N THR A 103 21.60 -0.56 -12.20
CA THR A 103 20.58 -1.61 -12.13
C THR A 103 19.81 -1.60 -10.81
N GLU A 104 20.52 -1.40 -9.69
CA GLU A 104 19.91 -1.26 -8.36
C GLU A 104 18.99 -0.03 -8.31
N ARG A 105 19.44 1.12 -8.85
CA ARG A 105 18.61 2.32 -8.95
C ARG A 105 17.34 2.09 -9.76
N GLN A 106 17.44 1.41 -10.90
CA GLN A 106 16.24 1.11 -11.69
C GLN A 106 15.30 0.15 -10.96
N SER A 107 15.84 -0.90 -10.33
CA SER A 107 15.05 -1.86 -9.56
C SER A 107 14.29 -1.22 -8.41
N VAL A 108 14.87 -0.24 -7.72
CA VAL A 108 14.19 0.53 -6.67
C VAL A 108 13.11 1.45 -7.27
N ALA A 109 13.40 2.11 -8.39
CA ALA A 109 12.49 3.04 -9.05
C ALA A 109 11.21 2.37 -9.60
N VAL A 110 11.22 1.04 -9.85
CA VAL A 110 10.03 0.28 -10.28
C VAL A 110 8.84 0.46 -9.32
N GLY A 111 9.11 0.62 -8.03
CA GLY A 111 8.06 0.85 -7.02
C GLY A 111 7.31 2.17 -7.22
N ASP A 112 7.98 3.18 -7.78
CA ASP A 112 7.43 4.53 -7.99
C ASP A 112 6.63 4.65 -9.29
N LEU A 113 6.57 3.57 -10.08
CA LEU A 113 5.83 3.44 -11.34
C LEU A 113 4.38 2.95 -11.13
N TRP A 114 3.85 3.13 -9.93
CA TRP A 114 2.44 2.88 -9.63
C TRP A 114 1.72 4.20 -9.37
N PRO A 115 0.43 4.31 -9.72
CA PRO A 115 -0.44 3.31 -10.36
C PRO A 115 -0.22 3.15 -11.88
N ALA A 116 -0.73 2.06 -12.47
CA ALA A 116 -0.73 1.82 -13.92
C ALA A 116 -1.83 2.64 -14.64
N LEU A 117 -1.72 3.96 -14.57
CA LEU A 117 -2.66 4.90 -15.19
C LEU A 117 -2.11 5.50 -16.49
N PRO A 118 -2.98 5.94 -17.43
CA PRO A 118 -2.54 6.58 -18.66
C PRO A 118 -1.60 7.78 -18.45
N SER A 119 -1.79 8.55 -17.38
CA SER A 119 -0.94 9.69 -17.04
C SER A 119 0.52 9.32 -16.74
N GLU A 120 0.77 8.06 -16.36
CA GLU A 120 2.10 7.57 -16.01
C GLU A 120 2.85 6.95 -17.22
N ILE A 121 2.21 6.83 -18.39
CA ILE A 121 2.82 6.26 -19.61
C ILE A 121 4.18 6.89 -19.94
N PRO A 122 4.37 8.23 -19.92
CA PRO A 122 5.67 8.82 -20.21
C PRO A 122 6.77 8.36 -19.24
N ARG A 123 6.42 8.13 -17.96
CA ARG A 123 7.38 7.62 -16.96
C ARG A 123 7.70 6.15 -17.20
N PHE A 124 6.73 5.35 -17.67
CA PHE A 124 7.00 3.97 -18.09
C PHE A 124 7.94 3.93 -19.28
N GLU A 125 7.68 4.73 -20.31
CA GLU A 125 8.53 4.81 -21.51
C GLU A 125 9.96 5.22 -21.16
N GLU A 126 10.13 6.26 -20.34
CA GLU A 126 11.46 6.72 -19.89
C GLU A 126 12.20 5.65 -19.06
N TRP A 127 11.49 4.96 -18.16
CA TRP A 127 12.09 3.88 -17.38
C TRP A 127 12.47 2.69 -18.26
N LEU A 128 11.60 2.29 -19.19
CA LEU A 128 11.83 1.19 -20.12
C LEU A 128 13.04 1.47 -21.02
N GLU A 129 13.13 2.66 -21.61
CA GLU A 129 14.27 3.06 -22.44
C GLU A 129 15.60 2.93 -21.67
N ARG A 130 15.65 3.46 -20.44
CA ARG A 130 16.83 3.36 -19.57
C ARG A 130 17.17 1.92 -19.20
N SER A 131 16.16 1.13 -18.86
CA SER A 131 16.35 -0.25 -18.43
C SER A 131 16.78 -1.15 -19.58
N SER A 132 16.22 -0.99 -20.78
CA SER A 132 16.64 -1.73 -21.97
C SER A 132 18.11 -1.46 -22.32
N LEU A 133 18.56 -0.20 -22.27
CA LEU A 133 19.97 0.15 -22.49
C LEU A 133 20.90 -0.53 -21.47
N LEU A 134 20.47 -0.62 -20.20
CA LEU A 134 21.23 -1.31 -19.16
C LEU A 134 21.26 -2.83 -19.40
N THR A 135 20.12 -3.44 -19.70
CA THR A 135 20.04 -4.88 -19.99
C THR A 135 20.90 -5.25 -21.19
N ASP A 136 20.88 -4.46 -22.26
CA ASP A 136 21.72 -4.67 -23.46
C ASP A 136 23.20 -4.55 -23.12
N ARG A 137 23.59 -3.51 -22.37
CA ARG A 137 24.99 -3.29 -21.99
C ARG A 137 25.53 -4.43 -21.15
N VAL A 138 24.73 -4.93 -20.22
CA VAL A 138 25.18 -6.04 -19.38
C VAL A 138 25.18 -7.37 -20.15
N ALA A 139 24.24 -7.60 -21.07
CA ALA A 139 24.29 -8.77 -21.96
C ALA A 139 25.51 -8.77 -22.90
N GLU A 140 25.95 -7.58 -23.35
CA GLU A 140 27.21 -7.42 -24.08
C GLU A 140 28.42 -7.79 -23.20
N LEU A 141 28.44 -7.31 -21.95
CA LEU A 141 29.51 -7.66 -21.00
C LEU A 141 29.53 -9.15 -20.67
N GLU A 142 28.38 -9.78 -20.48
CA GLU A 142 28.28 -11.23 -20.24
C GLU A 142 28.91 -12.01 -21.41
N ARG A 143 28.54 -11.69 -22.66
CA ARG A 143 29.14 -12.32 -23.84
C ARG A 143 30.64 -12.11 -23.88
N ARG A 144 31.11 -10.89 -23.64
CA ARG A 144 32.55 -10.56 -23.61
C ARG A 144 33.30 -11.29 -22.50
N LEU A 145 32.68 -11.51 -21.33
CA LEU A 145 33.26 -12.27 -20.22
C LEU A 145 33.34 -13.76 -20.52
N LEU A 146 32.38 -14.31 -21.25
CA LEU A 146 32.34 -15.72 -21.64
C LEU A 146 33.29 -16.06 -22.80
N ASP A 147 33.53 -15.12 -23.73
CA ASP A 147 34.37 -15.30 -24.93
C ASP A 147 35.87 -15.04 -24.72
N ASP A 148 36.30 -14.56 -23.54
CA ASP A 148 37.69 -14.16 -23.32
C ASP A 148 38.60 -15.35 -22.98
N ASN A 149 39.25 -15.90 -24.01
CA ASN A 149 40.26 -16.96 -23.90
C ASN A 149 41.40 -16.59 -22.94
N GLY A 150 41.78 -15.31 -22.81
CA GLY A 150 42.85 -14.86 -21.89
C GLY A 150 42.41 -14.90 -20.43
N LEU A 151 41.13 -14.63 -20.15
CA LEU A 151 40.56 -14.85 -18.83
C LEU A 151 40.47 -16.35 -18.54
N GLN A 152 40.04 -17.18 -19.50
CA GLN A 152 40.02 -18.65 -19.32
C GLN A 152 41.41 -19.24 -19.08
N GLU A 153 42.45 -18.76 -19.78
CA GLU A 153 43.83 -19.21 -19.63
C GLU A 153 44.43 -18.78 -18.28
N PHE A 154 44.18 -17.53 -17.85
CA PHE A 154 44.49 -17.06 -16.49
C PHE A 154 43.75 -17.87 -15.42
N LEU A 155 42.46 -18.13 -15.63
CA LEU A 155 41.62 -19.00 -14.81
C LEU A 155 42.00 -20.49 -14.93
N GLY A 156 42.96 -20.88 -15.76
CA GLY A 156 43.46 -22.25 -15.94
C GLY A 156 44.77 -22.54 -15.19
N THR A 157 45.47 -21.51 -14.71
CA THR A 157 46.78 -21.64 -14.05
C THR A 157 46.71 -22.39 -12.70
N GLN A 158 47.73 -23.18 -12.35
CA GLN A 158 47.75 -24.00 -11.11
C GLN A 158 48.12 -23.21 -9.84
N ASP A 159 48.43 -21.92 -9.96
CA ASP A 159 48.87 -21.08 -8.84
C ASP A 159 47.76 -20.84 -7.79
N ASP A 160 48.12 -20.88 -6.51
CA ASP A 160 47.19 -20.71 -5.38
C ASP A 160 46.61 -19.28 -5.35
N THR A 161 47.43 -18.27 -5.67
CA THR A 161 47.00 -16.87 -5.77
C THR A 161 45.98 -16.68 -6.89
N ALA A 162 46.25 -17.28 -8.05
CA ALA A 162 45.31 -17.28 -9.16
C ALA A 162 43.98 -17.93 -8.76
N ARG A 163 44.02 -19.04 -8.01
CA ARG A 163 42.80 -19.75 -7.54
C ARG A 163 41.87 -18.88 -6.71
N SER A 164 42.40 -18.05 -5.79
CA SER A 164 41.58 -17.11 -5.01
C SER A 164 40.95 -16.03 -5.90
N VAL A 165 41.70 -15.51 -6.88
CA VAL A 165 41.18 -14.53 -7.84
C VAL A 165 40.08 -15.16 -8.73
N ARG A 166 40.23 -16.43 -9.13
CA ARG A 166 39.21 -17.17 -9.91
C ARG A 166 37.88 -17.27 -9.18
N HIS A 167 37.92 -17.68 -7.90
CA HIS A 167 36.72 -17.89 -7.11
C HIS A 167 35.96 -16.57 -6.92
N TYR A 168 36.69 -15.48 -6.67
CA TYR A 168 36.12 -14.14 -6.52
C TYR A 168 35.48 -13.64 -7.83
N LEU A 169 36.19 -13.74 -8.96
CA LEU A 169 35.66 -13.33 -10.27
C LEU A 169 34.41 -14.12 -10.64
N ARG A 170 34.41 -15.44 -10.41
CA ARG A 170 33.24 -16.30 -10.68
C ARG A 170 32.05 -15.94 -9.81
N GLN A 171 32.25 -15.76 -8.51
CA GLN A 171 31.17 -15.39 -7.60
C GLN A 171 30.58 -14.02 -7.96
N GLY A 172 31.42 -13.04 -8.27
CA GLY A 172 30.97 -11.73 -8.75
C GLY A 172 30.10 -11.86 -10.00
N ILE A 173 30.55 -12.62 -11.02
CA ILE A 173 29.78 -12.88 -12.24
C ILE A 173 28.42 -13.51 -11.93
N GLU A 174 28.36 -14.53 -11.06
CA GLU A 174 27.10 -15.19 -10.69
C GLU A 174 26.11 -14.23 -9.98
N GLU A 175 26.60 -13.39 -9.07
CA GLU A 175 25.78 -12.36 -8.39
C GLU A 175 25.23 -11.31 -9.38
N ARG A 176 26.03 -10.91 -10.38
CA ARG A 176 25.65 -9.95 -11.43
C ARG A 176 24.62 -10.51 -12.39
N LEU A 177 24.75 -11.79 -12.76
CA LEU A 177 23.75 -12.50 -13.57
C LEU A 177 22.40 -12.60 -12.85
N ALA A 178 22.40 -12.73 -11.52
CA ALA A 178 21.16 -12.72 -10.75
C ALA A 178 20.48 -11.35 -10.78
N GLN A 179 21.23 -10.24 -10.65
CA GLN A 179 20.69 -8.88 -10.74
C GLN A 179 20.09 -8.59 -12.12
N LEU A 180 20.67 -9.14 -13.18
CA LEU A 180 20.14 -9.00 -14.54
C LEU A 180 18.82 -9.69 -14.75
N ARG A 181 18.70 -10.93 -14.26
CA ARG A 181 17.45 -11.69 -14.34
C ARG A 181 16.34 -10.92 -13.64
N ALA A 182 16.64 -10.36 -12.45
CA ALA A 182 15.70 -9.50 -11.73
C ALA A 182 15.34 -8.22 -12.49
N LEU A 183 16.31 -7.53 -13.12
CA LEU A 183 16.01 -6.34 -13.94
C LEU A 183 15.15 -6.69 -15.15
N ARG A 184 15.40 -7.83 -15.80
CA ARG A 184 14.61 -8.29 -16.96
C ARG A 184 13.17 -8.62 -16.57
N GLU A 185 12.98 -9.29 -15.43
CA GLU A 185 11.64 -9.53 -14.88
C GLU A 185 10.91 -8.21 -14.60
N ASN A 186 11.63 -7.21 -14.08
CA ASN A 186 11.09 -5.86 -13.89
C ASN A 186 10.73 -5.17 -15.22
N VAL A 187 11.52 -5.35 -16.28
CA VAL A 187 11.21 -4.82 -17.62
C VAL A 187 9.91 -5.42 -18.14
N ASP A 188 9.81 -6.74 -18.17
CA ASP A 188 8.59 -7.43 -18.64
C ASP A 188 7.36 -7.00 -17.83
N GLU A 189 7.54 -6.76 -16.53
CA GLU A 189 6.48 -6.27 -15.65
C GLU A 189 6.07 -4.81 -15.94
N VAL A 190 7.03 -3.90 -16.15
CA VAL A 190 6.72 -2.50 -16.48
C VAL A 190 6.09 -2.40 -17.88
N GLU A 191 6.50 -3.23 -18.84
CA GLU A 191 5.85 -3.33 -20.15
C GLU A 191 4.38 -3.73 -20.03
N ARG A 192 4.07 -4.75 -19.22
CA ARG A 192 2.68 -5.15 -18.94
C ARG A 192 1.88 -4.00 -18.32
N ARG A 193 2.45 -3.24 -17.39
CA ARG A 193 1.79 -2.07 -16.77
C ARG A 193 1.54 -0.96 -17.78
N ALA A 194 2.50 -0.67 -18.65
CA ALA A 194 2.36 0.32 -19.71
C ALA A 194 1.26 -0.07 -20.70
N ALA A 195 1.20 -1.36 -21.08
CA ALA A 195 0.12 -1.89 -21.92
C ALA A 195 -1.25 -1.76 -21.23
N LEU A 196 -1.35 -2.14 -19.95
CA LEU A 196 -2.56 -2.00 -19.14
C LEU A 196 -3.00 -0.52 -19.05
N ALA A 197 -2.06 0.39 -18.83
CA ALA A 197 -2.34 1.82 -18.76
C ALA A 197 -2.89 2.38 -20.08
N ARG A 198 -2.31 2.02 -21.23
CA ARG A 198 -2.82 2.41 -22.56
C ARG A 198 -4.24 1.88 -22.79
N GLU A 199 -4.48 0.64 -22.38
CA GLU A 199 -5.77 -0.02 -22.56
C GLU A 199 -6.86 0.57 -21.67
N THR A 200 -6.49 1.04 -20.48
CA THR A 200 -7.42 1.55 -19.49
C THR A 200 -8.24 2.72 -20.03
N GLU A 201 -7.62 3.71 -20.68
CA GLU A 201 -8.36 4.84 -21.26
C GLU A 201 -9.25 4.40 -22.43
N ARG A 202 -8.72 3.55 -23.30
CA ARG A 202 -9.43 3.03 -24.46
C ARG A 202 -10.71 2.29 -24.05
N VAL A 203 -10.62 1.38 -23.09
CA VAL A 203 -11.76 0.59 -22.62
C VAL A 203 -12.69 1.45 -21.77
N THR A 204 -12.17 2.13 -20.76
CA THR A 204 -13.04 2.78 -19.75
C THR A 204 -13.68 4.07 -20.24
N LEU A 205 -13.07 4.75 -21.22
CA LEU A 205 -13.62 5.98 -21.80
C LEU A 205 -14.11 5.78 -23.24
N ALA A 206 -13.25 5.33 -24.16
CA ALA A 206 -13.60 5.35 -25.59
C ALA A 206 -14.68 4.32 -25.94
N GLU A 207 -14.54 3.07 -25.48
CA GLU A 207 -15.54 2.02 -25.72
C GLU A 207 -16.83 2.24 -24.91
N HIS A 208 -16.73 2.84 -23.72
CA HIS A 208 -17.87 3.06 -22.81
C HIS A 208 -18.36 4.52 -22.80
N GLY A 209 -18.03 5.32 -23.82
CA GLY A 209 -18.35 6.74 -23.89
C GLY A 209 -19.86 7.03 -23.87
N ASP A 210 -20.67 6.18 -24.49
CA ASP A 210 -22.14 6.28 -24.42
C ASP A 210 -22.66 6.04 -23.00
N ARG A 211 -22.10 5.07 -22.27
CA ARG A 211 -22.47 4.81 -20.88
C ARG A 211 -22.10 5.99 -19.98
N TRP A 212 -20.94 6.60 -20.20
CA TRP A 212 -20.54 7.81 -19.49
C TRP A 212 -21.46 8.99 -19.76
N ARG A 213 -21.82 9.24 -21.04
CA ARG A 213 -22.80 10.29 -21.39
C ARG A 213 -24.14 10.07 -20.68
N ALA A 214 -24.65 8.84 -20.70
CA ALA A 214 -25.90 8.50 -20.04
C ALA A 214 -25.82 8.66 -18.50
N ALA A 215 -24.74 8.20 -17.88
CA ALA A 215 -24.52 8.34 -16.45
C ALA A 215 -24.43 9.80 -16.02
N ILE A 216 -23.63 10.62 -16.72
CA ILE A 216 -23.47 12.06 -16.41
C ILE A 216 -24.81 12.79 -16.57
N ALA A 217 -25.56 12.52 -17.65
CA ALA A 217 -26.88 13.11 -17.85
C ALA A 217 -27.83 12.77 -16.70
N SER A 218 -27.93 11.48 -16.34
CA SER A 218 -28.76 10.98 -15.24
C SER A 218 -28.36 11.57 -13.87
N ILE A 219 -27.06 11.61 -13.56
CA ILE A 219 -26.53 12.17 -12.28
C ILE A 219 -26.84 13.66 -12.16
N SER A 220 -26.75 14.41 -13.26
CA SER A 220 -27.01 15.86 -13.28
C SER A 220 -28.50 16.23 -13.28
N ASP A 221 -29.39 15.30 -13.60
CA ASP A 221 -30.82 15.54 -13.63
C ASP A 221 -31.41 15.46 -12.20
N ARG A 222 -31.83 16.62 -11.67
CA ARG A 222 -32.42 16.74 -10.33
C ARG A 222 -33.74 15.99 -10.16
N ARG A 223 -34.44 15.67 -11.24
CA ARG A 223 -35.69 14.88 -11.22
C ARG A 223 -35.39 13.40 -11.20
N GLU A 224 -34.39 12.97 -11.97
CA GLU A 224 -34.01 11.56 -12.06
C GLU A 224 -33.19 11.10 -10.84
N CYS A 225 -32.24 11.93 -10.39
CA CYS A 225 -31.36 11.67 -9.26
C CYS A 225 -31.34 12.86 -8.27
N PRO A 226 -32.40 13.03 -7.47
CA PRO A 226 -32.50 14.16 -6.54
C PRO A 226 -31.36 14.18 -5.50
N SER A 227 -30.85 13.02 -5.09
CA SER A 227 -29.76 12.88 -4.10
C SER A 227 -28.46 13.56 -4.53
N TYR A 228 -28.21 13.70 -5.84
CA TYR A 228 -27.01 14.34 -6.36
C TYR A 228 -27.15 15.85 -6.51
N HIS A 229 -28.33 16.44 -6.28
CA HIS A 229 -28.54 17.90 -6.33
C HIS A 229 -28.07 18.58 -7.63
N GLY A 230 -28.04 17.84 -8.74
CA GLY A 230 -27.54 18.31 -10.04
C GLY A 230 -26.01 18.30 -10.15
N LEU A 231 -25.34 17.38 -9.45
CA LEU A 231 -23.90 17.13 -9.57
C LEU A 231 -23.50 16.88 -11.04
N VAL A 232 -22.40 17.49 -11.46
CA VAL A 232 -21.78 17.24 -12.76
C VAL A 232 -20.39 16.66 -12.49
N ILE A 233 -20.13 15.48 -13.04
CA ILE A 233 -18.83 14.78 -12.91
C ILE A 233 -18.21 14.62 -14.29
N ALA A 234 -16.87 14.56 -14.34
CA ALA A 234 -16.17 14.10 -15.53
C ALA A 234 -16.18 12.56 -15.61
N PRO A 235 -15.95 11.97 -16.80
CA PRO A 235 -15.60 10.56 -16.90
C PRO A 235 -14.36 10.23 -16.05
N GLN A 236 -14.44 9.14 -15.27
CA GLN A 236 -13.38 8.71 -14.36
C GLN A 236 -12.60 7.56 -15.00
N VAL A 237 -11.34 7.80 -15.36
CA VAL A 237 -10.45 6.78 -15.94
C VAL A 237 -10.32 5.59 -15.00
N GLY A 238 -10.44 4.37 -15.52
CA GLY A 238 -10.40 3.14 -14.72
C GLY A 238 -11.77 2.63 -14.29
N LEU A 239 -12.83 3.44 -14.46
CA LEU A 239 -14.20 3.06 -14.10
C LEU A 239 -15.12 2.92 -15.32
N VAL A 240 -16.04 1.97 -15.23
CA VAL A 240 -17.11 1.76 -16.21
C VAL A 240 -18.47 1.92 -15.53
N PRO A 241 -19.36 2.82 -16.01
CA PRO A 241 -20.69 2.97 -15.44
C PRO A 241 -21.54 1.70 -15.59
N LEU A 242 -22.19 1.30 -14.50
CA LEU A 242 -23.13 0.17 -14.41
C LEU A 242 -24.60 0.64 -14.33
N GLY A 243 -24.83 1.95 -14.31
CA GLY A 243 -26.13 2.55 -14.10
C GLY A 243 -26.53 2.61 -12.61
N ARG A 244 -27.80 2.86 -12.34
CA ARG A 244 -28.33 3.00 -10.99
C ARG A 244 -28.60 1.65 -10.35
N ASP A 245 -28.27 1.55 -9.06
CA ASP A 245 -28.80 0.49 -8.22
C ASP A 245 -30.33 0.66 -8.09
N PRO A 246 -31.13 -0.38 -8.34
CA PRO A 246 -32.60 -0.26 -8.32
C PRO A 246 -33.16 -0.02 -6.91
N ARG A 247 -32.41 -0.36 -5.85
CA ARG A 247 -32.86 -0.20 -4.46
C ARG A 247 -32.47 1.18 -3.91
N SER A 248 -31.22 1.60 -4.08
CA SER A 248 -30.72 2.89 -3.55
C SER A 248 -30.94 4.08 -4.50
N GLY A 249 -31.07 3.81 -5.81
CA GLY A 249 -31.13 4.84 -6.85
C GLY A 249 -29.80 5.55 -7.12
N LEU A 250 -28.72 5.19 -6.41
CA LEU A 250 -27.39 5.74 -6.63
C LEU A 250 -26.69 5.06 -7.81
N HIS A 251 -25.83 5.81 -8.50
CA HIS A 251 -25.06 5.29 -9.62
C HIS A 251 -23.89 4.43 -9.17
N GLU A 252 -23.69 3.32 -9.88
CA GLU A 252 -22.67 2.32 -9.61
C GLU A 252 -21.66 2.22 -10.76
N PHE A 253 -20.41 1.86 -10.42
CA PHE A 253 -19.29 1.82 -11.35
C PHE A 253 -18.42 0.59 -11.10
N ALA A 254 -18.02 -0.12 -12.14
CA ALA A 254 -17.05 -1.21 -12.05
C ALA A 254 -15.62 -0.68 -12.22
N HIS A 255 -14.69 -1.15 -11.39
CA HIS A 255 -13.27 -0.85 -11.53
C HIS A 255 -12.57 -1.86 -12.45
N TRP A 256 -12.33 -1.43 -13.70
CA TRP A 256 -11.88 -2.27 -14.81
C TRP A 256 -10.66 -3.14 -14.47
N GLN A 257 -9.65 -2.55 -13.82
CA GLN A 257 -8.38 -3.26 -13.56
C GLN A 257 -8.48 -4.33 -12.46
N SER A 258 -9.61 -4.40 -11.72
CA SER A 258 -9.78 -5.36 -10.62
C SER A 258 -10.49 -6.66 -11.00
N GLY A 259 -11.05 -6.75 -12.22
CA GLY A 259 -11.72 -7.95 -12.69
C GLY A 259 -12.71 -7.71 -13.83
N ARG A 260 -13.51 -8.73 -14.10
CA ARG A 260 -14.58 -8.70 -15.11
C ARG A 260 -15.72 -7.80 -14.66
N ILE A 261 -16.21 -6.95 -15.57
CA ILE A 261 -17.34 -6.06 -15.29
C ILE A 261 -18.58 -6.92 -14.96
N PRO A 262 -19.18 -6.79 -13.77
CA PRO A 262 -20.35 -7.57 -13.38
C PRO A 262 -21.57 -7.19 -14.21
N ARG A 263 -22.48 -8.14 -14.38
CA ARG A 263 -23.73 -7.97 -15.12
C ARG A 263 -24.90 -7.90 -14.13
N ARG A 264 -25.99 -7.24 -14.53
CA ARG A 264 -27.25 -7.31 -13.79
C ARG A 264 -28.03 -8.56 -14.20
N ASP A 265 -28.72 -9.15 -13.23
CA ASP A 265 -29.75 -10.14 -13.50
C ASP A 265 -30.91 -9.49 -14.27
N LEU A 266 -31.53 -10.22 -15.19
CA LEU A 266 -32.57 -9.68 -16.06
C LEU A 266 -33.87 -9.41 -15.30
N GLU A 267 -34.18 -10.22 -14.29
CA GLU A 267 -35.43 -10.11 -13.53
C GLU A 267 -35.27 -9.21 -12.31
N SER A 268 -34.27 -9.47 -11.47
CA SER A 268 -34.08 -8.70 -10.22
C SER A 268 -33.39 -7.36 -10.43
N GLN A 269 -32.69 -7.18 -11.56
CA GLN A 269 -31.81 -6.03 -11.83
C GLN A 269 -30.65 -5.88 -10.83
N GLU A 270 -30.42 -6.88 -9.98
CA GLU A 270 -29.30 -6.90 -9.04
C GLU A 270 -28.01 -7.33 -9.73
N LEU A 271 -26.88 -6.86 -9.22
CA LEU A 271 -25.58 -7.26 -9.76
C LEU A 271 -25.28 -8.72 -9.39
N ILE A 272 -24.92 -9.50 -10.39
CA ILE A 272 -24.41 -10.86 -10.22
C ILE A 272 -22.91 -10.74 -9.94
N ILE A 273 -22.53 -10.99 -8.70
CA ILE A 273 -21.15 -10.92 -8.24
C ILE A 273 -20.56 -12.35 -8.14
N GLU A 274 -19.52 -12.59 -8.91
CA GLU A 274 -18.74 -13.83 -9.00
C GLU A 274 -17.26 -13.56 -8.63
N PRO A 275 -16.43 -14.58 -8.33
CA PRO A 275 -15.02 -14.40 -7.92
C PRO A 275 -14.16 -13.57 -8.88
N GLU A 276 -14.45 -13.61 -10.17
CA GLU A 276 -13.74 -12.84 -11.21
C GLU A 276 -14.25 -11.41 -11.34
N SER A 277 -15.33 -11.04 -10.64
CA SER A 277 -15.97 -9.74 -10.77
C SER A 277 -15.06 -8.62 -10.26
N ALA A 278 -15.07 -7.51 -10.99
CA ALA A 278 -14.46 -6.27 -10.58
C ALA A 278 -15.09 -5.73 -9.29
N LEU A 279 -14.32 -4.91 -8.57
CA LEU A 279 -14.85 -4.05 -7.52
C LEU A 279 -15.97 -3.17 -8.09
N VAL A 280 -17.04 -3.03 -7.33
CA VAL A 280 -18.18 -2.16 -7.65
C VAL A 280 -18.17 -1.00 -6.68
N PHE A 281 -18.14 0.22 -7.19
CA PHE A 281 -18.19 1.45 -6.42
C PHE A 281 -19.57 2.10 -6.53
N VAL A 282 -20.05 2.66 -5.43
CA VAL A 282 -21.25 3.50 -5.39
C VAL A 282 -20.83 4.96 -5.30
N LEU A 283 -21.41 5.81 -6.15
CA LEU A 283 -21.20 7.26 -6.07
C LEU A 283 -22.05 7.83 -4.93
N ILE A 284 -21.39 8.21 -3.85
CA ILE A 284 -22.02 8.87 -2.71
C ILE A 284 -22.07 10.38 -2.98
N PRO A 285 -23.24 11.03 -2.83
CA PRO A 285 -23.40 12.45 -3.14
C PRO A 285 -22.56 13.39 -2.25
N GLY A 286 -22.03 12.91 -1.12
CA GLY A 286 -21.39 13.76 -0.12
C GLY A 286 -22.42 14.62 0.62
N GLY A 287 -22.05 15.87 0.88
CA GLY A 287 -22.87 16.84 1.60
C GLY A 287 -22.64 16.85 3.11
N GLU A 288 -23.48 17.59 3.83
CA GLU A 288 -23.41 17.71 5.27
C GLU A 288 -23.96 16.48 5.99
N PHE A 289 -23.24 15.99 7.00
CA PHE A 289 -23.75 14.99 7.95
C PHE A 289 -23.15 15.18 9.34
N THR A 290 -23.77 14.56 10.33
CA THR A 290 -23.28 14.52 11.71
C THR A 290 -22.48 13.24 11.94
N MET A 291 -21.19 13.38 12.20
CA MET A 291 -20.26 12.29 12.53
C MET A 291 -20.21 12.08 14.05
N GLY A 292 -20.19 10.83 14.49
CA GLY A 292 -20.25 10.43 15.89
C GLY A 292 -21.68 10.23 16.39
N ILE A 293 -21.80 9.82 17.65
CA ILE A 293 -23.09 9.60 18.32
C ILE A 293 -23.21 10.55 19.51
N ASP A 294 -24.41 11.09 19.74
CA ASP A 294 -24.66 11.98 20.87
C ASP A 294 -24.51 11.21 22.20
N PRO A 295 -23.62 11.63 23.12
CA PRO A 295 -23.41 10.96 24.40
C PRO A 295 -24.65 10.97 25.32
N SER A 296 -25.61 11.86 25.06
CA SER A 296 -26.89 11.92 25.79
C SER A 296 -27.85 10.78 25.40
N VAL A 297 -27.58 10.07 24.30
CA VAL A 297 -28.23 8.79 23.98
C VAL A 297 -27.80 7.77 25.04
N ARG A 298 -28.55 7.75 26.16
CA ARG A 298 -28.27 6.87 27.30
C ARG A 298 -28.45 5.42 26.90
N ARG A 299 -27.33 4.74 26.62
CA ARG A 299 -27.30 3.31 26.34
C ARG A 299 -26.22 2.63 27.18
N PRO A 300 -26.58 1.97 28.29
CA PRO A 300 -25.62 1.31 29.17
C PRO A 300 -24.92 0.11 28.49
N ASP A 301 -25.48 -0.39 27.38
CA ASP A 301 -24.96 -1.46 26.54
C ASP A 301 -23.92 -1.01 25.51
N ILE A 302 -23.87 0.29 25.19
CA ILE A 302 -22.95 0.86 24.20
C ILE A 302 -21.88 1.65 24.94
N VAL A 303 -20.65 1.14 24.90
CA VAL A 303 -19.49 1.89 25.40
C VAL A 303 -19.14 2.96 24.36
N VAL A 304 -19.91 4.05 24.32
CA VAL A 304 -19.48 5.26 23.64
C VAL A 304 -18.35 5.83 24.47
N TYR A 305 -17.11 5.57 24.05
CA TYR A 305 -15.98 6.15 24.72
C TYR A 305 -16.09 7.68 24.64
N GLN A 306 -16.35 8.30 25.80
CA GLN A 306 -16.24 9.74 26.04
C GLN A 306 -14.85 10.30 25.65
N LEU A 307 -13.91 9.43 25.23
CA LEU A 307 -12.58 9.74 24.73
C LEU A 307 -12.56 10.57 23.45
N TYR A 308 -13.58 10.48 22.57
CA TYR A 308 -13.50 11.05 21.21
C TYR A 308 -14.26 12.36 20.99
N GLY A 309 -14.90 12.88 22.04
CA GLY A 309 -15.65 14.14 21.98
C GLY A 309 -17.08 14.00 21.46
N PRO A 310 -17.85 15.10 21.47
CA PRO A 310 -19.23 15.12 20.99
C PRO A 310 -19.30 14.90 19.46
N PRO A 311 -20.49 14.56 18.92
CA PRO A 311 -20.67 14.49 17.49
C PRO A 311 -20.40 15.84 16.83
N VAL A 312 -19.89 15.81 15.60
CA VAL A 312 -19.46 16.99 14.84
C VAL A 312 -20.08 17.00 13.46
N ARG A 313 -20.40 18.20 12.95
CA ARG A 313 -20.80 18.34 11.55
C ARG A 313 -19.58 18.21 10.64
N ARG A 314 -19.79 17.56 9.50
CA ARG A 314 -18.82 17.39 8.41
C ARG A 314 -19.52 17.65 7.09
N GLU A 315 -18.80 18.29 6.18
CA GLU A 315 -19.21 18.48 4.79
C GLU A 315 -18.22 17.70 3.92
N LEU A 316 -18.73 16.77 3.13
CA LEU A 316 -17.94 15.93 2.24
C LEU A 316 -18.21 16.27 0.78
N ASP A 317 -17.16 16.28 -0.03
CA ASP A 317 -17.26 16.25 -1.48
C ASP A 317 -17.85 14.90 -1.92
N PRO A 318 -18.48 14.79 -3.10
CA PRO A 318 -18.87 13.50 -3.67
C PRO A 318 -17.68 12.55 -3.79
N TYR A 319 -17.89 11.28 -3.46
CA TYR A 319 -16.84 10.27 -3.49
C TYR A 319 -17.41 8.92 -3.89
N LEU A 320 -16.53 8.02 -4.31
CA LEU A 320 -16.84 6.64 -4.65
C LEU A 320 -16.33 5.74 -3.53
N ILE A 321 -17.16 4.82 -3.07
CA ILE A 321 -16.76 3.80 -2.08
C ILE A 321 -17.28 2.44 -2.53
N SER A 322 -16.48 1.39 -2.29
CA SER A 322 -16.82 0.04 -2.71
C SER A 322 -18.13 -0.42 -2.05
N LYS A 323 -19.03 -0.98 -2.85
CA LYS A 323 -20.34 -1.53 -2.44
C LYS A 323 -20.18 -2.64 -1.40
N TYR A 324 -19.10 -3.40 -1.53
CA TYR A 324 -18.71 -4.51 -0.66
C TYR A 324 -17.30 -4.29 -0.10
N GLU A 325 -16.95 -5.05 0.93
CA GLU A 325 -15.54 -5.27 1.28
C GLU A 325 -14.80 -5.90 0.09
N MET A 326 -13.49 -5.66 -0.04
CA MET A 326 -12.69 -6.29 -1.10
C MET A 326 -12.54 -7.78 -0.82
N THR A 327 -12.79 -8.63 -1.80
CA THR A 327 -12.72 -10.10 -1.60
C THR A 327 -11.31 -10.66 -1.66
N GLU A 328 -11.11 -11.86 -1.10
CA GLU A 328 -9.87 -12.63 -1.25
C GLU A 328 -9.48 -12.79 -2.73
N ALA A 329 -10.43 -13.13 -3.61
CA ALA A 329 -10.15 -13.29 -5.05
C ALA A 329 -9.79 -11.97 -5.75
N GLN A 330 -10.44 -10.87 -5.40
CA GLN A 330 -10.10 -9.55 -5.94
C GLN A 330 -8.70 -9.12 -5.51
N TRP A 331 -8.34 -9.36 -4.25
CA TRP A 331 -7.01 -9.05 -3.72
C TRP A 331 -5.93 -9.88 -4.41
N ALA A 332 -6.07 -11.21 -4.43
CA ALA A 332 -5.09 -12.11 -5.02
C ALA A 332 -4.80 -11.78 -6.49
N ARG A 333 -5.85 -11.46 -7.27
CA ARG A 333 -5.74 -11.11 -8.69
C ARG A 333 -5.09 -9.75 -8.92
N SER A 334 -5.41 -8.75 -8.10
CA SER A 334 -5.07 -7.35 -8.40
C SER A 334 -3.80 -6.86 -7.68
N ILE A 335 -3.48 -7.46 -6.53
CA ILE A 335 -2.40 -7.03 -5.64
C ILE A 335 -1.38 -8.16 -5.44
N GLY A 336 -1.84 -9.42 -5.40
CA GLY A 336 -1.04 -10.61 -5.17
C GLY A 336 -1.33 -11.25 -3.82
N GLU A 337 -0.52 -12.23 -3.42
CA GLU A 337 -0.68 -12.89 -2.11
C GLU A 337 -0.46 -11.90 -0.95
N PRO A 338 -1.37 -11.84 0.03
CA PRO A 338 -1.13 -11.03 1.23
C PRO A 338 0.10 -11.56 1.98
N PRO A 339 1.01 -10.69 2.48
CA PRO A 339 2.22 -11.15 3.17
C PRO A 339 1.97 -12.01 4.41
N GLY A 340 0.80 -11.85 5.03
CA GLY A 340 0.36 -12.67 6.17
C GLY A 340 -0.36 -13.96 5.79
N GLY A 341 -0.52 -14.25 4.49
CA GLY A 341 -1.43 -15.27 4.00
C GLY A 341 -2.89 -14.92 4.24
N THR A 342 -3.78 -15.81 3.82
CA THR A 342 -5.21 -15.66 4.08
C THR A 342 -5.53 -16.03 5.53
N ALA A 343 -6.30 -15.18 6.22
CA ALA A 343 -6.72 -15.47 7.58
C ALA A 343 -7.63 -16.70 7.60
N ARG A 344 -7.25 -17.71 8.38
CA ARG A 344 -8.13 -18.81 8.75
C ARG A 344 -8.29 -18.84 10.27
N PHE A 345 -9.48 -19.15 10.73
CA PHE A 345 -9.84 -19.07 12.15
C PHE A 345 -10.01 -20.42 12.85
N GLY A 346 -10.25 -21.49 12.10
CA GLY A 346 -10.36 -22.86 12.60
C GLY A 346 -10.15 -23.88 11.49
N ASP A 347 -10.07 -25.16 11.87
CA ASP A 347 -9.93 -26.26 10.90
C ASP A 347 -11.20 -26.44 10.04
N ASP A 348 -12.35 -25.93 10.51
CA ASP A 348 -13.63 -25.90 9.80
C ASP A 348 -13.81 -24.63 8.94
N ASP A 349 -12.81 -23.76 8.89
CA ASP A 349 -12.84 -22.52 8.13
C ASP A 349 -12.43 -22.76 6.66
N GLU A 350 -13.37 -23.23 5.85
CA GLU A 350 -13.11 -23.57 4.44
C GLU A 350 -12.77 -22.33 3.58
N PRO A 351 -11.85 -22.46 2.60
CA PRO A 351 -11.55 -21.36 1.68
C PRO A 351 -12.76 -20.94 0.86
N ASN A 352 -13.04 -19.63 0.83
CA ASN A 352 -14.06 -19.07 -0.04
C ASN A 352 -13.58 -17.75 -0.67
N PRO A 353 -13.40 -17.70 -2.01
CA PRO A 353 -12.87 -16.53 -2.71
C PRO A 353 -13.75 -15.27 -2.59
N MET A 354 -15.01 -15.44 -2.22
CA MET A 354 -15.99 -14.35 -2.04
C MET A 354 -16.00 -13.77 -0.63
N ARG A 355 -15.22 -14.30 0.31
CA ARG A 355 -15.04 -13.67 1.61
C ARG A 355 -14.20 -12.41 1.53
N PRO A 356 -14.38 -11.46 2.46
CA PRO A 356 -13.52 -10.30 2.53
C PRO A 356 -12.08 -10.70 2.80
N VAL A 357 -11.13 -10.09 2.07
CA VAL A 357 -9.72 -10.19 2.43
C VAL A 357 -9.52 -9.60 3.82
N SER A 358 -8.79 -10.30 4.66
CA SER A 358 -8.50 -9.90 6.03
C SER A 358 -7.07 -10.27 6.41
N PHE A 359 -6.65 -9.95 7.64
CA PHE A 359 -5.26 -10.15 8.08
C PHE A 359 -4.24 -9.38 7.23
N VAL A 360 -4.69 -8.28 6.62
CA VAL A 360 -3.87 -7.29 5.93
C VAL A 360 -3.63 -6.10 6.85
N SER A 361 -2.39 -5.63 6.90
CA SER A 361 -2.08 -4.40 7.66
C SER A 361 -2.53 -3.17 6.89
N TRP A 362 -2.62 -2.03 7.57
CA TRP A 362 -2.90 -0.75 6.90
C TRP A 362 -1.86 -0.45 5.83
N VAL A 363 -0.57 -0.77 6.08
CA VAL A 363 0.51 -0.58 5.09
C VAL A 363 0.33 -1.48 3.86
N ASP A 364 -0.05 -2.74 4.06
CA ASP A 364 -0.31 -3.67 2.95
C ASP A 364 -1.48 -3.14 2.10
N ALA A 365 -2.59 -2.79 2.76
CA ALA A 365 -3.79 -2.23 2.14
C ALA A 365 -3.51 -0.93 1.37
N HIS A 366 -2.82 0.02 2.02
CA HIS A 366 -2.51 1.30 1.41
C HIS A 366 -1.63 1.12 0.17
N THR A 367 -0.57 0.33 0.29
CA THR A 367 0.35 0.07 -0.83
C THR A 367 -0.36 -0.65 -1.97
N GLY A 368 -1.15 -1.69 -1.67
CA GLY A 368 -1.87 -2.48 -2.66
C GLY A 368 -2.93 -1.66 -3.41
N LEU A 369 -3.77 -0.91 -2.68
CA LEU A 369 -4.81 -0.08 -3.29
C LEU A 369 -4.23 1.05 -4.15
N ARG A 370 -3.10 1.67 -3.73
CA ARG A 370 -2.44 2.69 -4.55
C ARG A 370 -1.96 2.15 -5.89
N ARG A 371 -1.61 0.87 -6.02
CA ARG A 371 -1.25 0.26 -7.31
C ARG A 371 -2.40 0.27 -8.31
N LEU A 372 -3.63 0.18 -7.80
CA LEU A 372 -4.87 0.22 -8.57
C LEU A 372 -5.41 1.65 -8.74
N GLY A 373 -4.70 2.67 -8.27
CA GLY A 373 -5.21 4.05 -8.24
C GLY A 373 -6.35 4.27 -7.24
N LEU A 374 -6.54 3.34 -6.30
CA LEU A 374 -7.55 3.38 -5.26
C LEU A 374 -6.96 3.89 -3.93
N GLU A 375 -7.84 4.22 -2.99
CA GLU A 375 -7.47 4.66 -1.66
C GLU A 375 -8.27 3.95 -0.56
N ILE A 376 -7.78 3.98 0.67
CA ILE A 376 -8.54 3.61 1.86
C ILE A 376 -9.46 4.81 2.20
N PRO A 377 -10.76 4.64 2.46
CA PRO A 377 -11.67 5.74 2.78
C PRO A 377 -11.17 6.51 4.01
N THR A 378 -11.48 7.80 4.07
CA THR A 378 -11.40 8.51 5.35
C THR A 378 -12.45 7.96 6.29
N GLU A 379 -12.24 8.16 7.58
CA GLU A 379 -13.19 7.76 8.61
C GLU A 379 -14.54 8.48 8.44
N ALA A 380 -14.51 9.75 8.04
CA ALA A 380 -15.71 10.52 7.77
C ALA A 380 -16.46 9.99 6.54
N GLN A 381 -15.76 9.64 5.46
CA GLN A 381 -16.36 8.98 4.28
C GLN A 381 -16.97 7.63 4.67
N TRP A 382 -16.26 6.81 5.44
CA TRP A 382 -16.76 5.52 5.90
C TRP A 382 -18.04 5.69 6.72
N GLU A 383 -18.05 6.57 7.73
CA GLU A 383 -19.22 6.77 8.59
C GLU A 383 -20.40 7.36 7.80
N ASN A 384 -20.16 8.33 6.92
CA ASN A 384 -21.19 8.90 6.06
C ASN A 384 -21.86 7.82 5.18
N ALA A 385 -21.03 6.96 4.56
CA ALA A 385 -21.51 5.89 3.71
C ALA A 385 -22.28 4.82 4.52
N ALA A 386 -21.79 4.45 5.71
CA ALA A 386 -22.44 3.49 6.60
C ALA A 386 -23.78 4.00 7.14
N ARG A 387 -23.86 5.29 7.51
CA ARG A 387 -25.10 5.94 7.98
C ARG A 387 -26.18 6.00 6.91
N ALA A 388 -25.80 6.26 5.65
CA ALA A 388 -26.76 6.41 4.55
C ALA A 388 -27.97 7.29 4.89
N GLY A 389 -27.71 8.40 5.60
CA GLY A 389 -28.72 9.39 6.02
C GLY A 389 -29.37 9.16 7.38
N THR A 390 -29.13 8.03 8.07
CA THR A 390 -29.66 7.85 9.44
C THR A 390 -28.77 8.47 10.52
N THR A 391 -29.40 8.87 11.63
CA THR A 391 -28.74 9.31 12.87
C THR A 391 -28.71 8.22 13.94
N ASP A 392 -29.30 7.06 13.66
CA ASP A 392 -29.43 5.94 14.60
C ASP A 392 -28.07 5.32 14.94
N VAL A 393 -28.09 4.42 15.94
CA VAL A 393 -26.90 3.66 16.37
C VAL A 393 -26.37 2.75 15.26
N TRP A 394 -27.26 2.00 14.62
CA TRP A 394 -27.00 1.15 13.46
C TRP A 394 -27.84 1.63 12.27
N PHE A 395 -27.49 1.22 11.05
CA PHE A 395 -28.22 1.68 9.87
C PHE A 395 -29.64 1.10 9.79
N THR A 396 -29.91 0.07 10.58
CA THR A 396 -31.19 -0.63 10.74
C THR A 396 -32.07 -0.07 11.87
N GLY A 397 -31.52 0.82 12.71
CA GLY A 397 -32.21 1.40 13.85
C GLY A 397 -31.37 1.38 15.13
N ASP A 398 -32.04 1.59 16.26
CA ASP A 398 -31.39 1.79 17.56
C ASP A 398 -31.30 0.54 18.44
N THR A 399 -31.76 -0.63 18.00
CA THR A 399 -31.73 -1.87 18.80
C THR A 399 -30.84 -2.92 18.16
N ALA A 400 -30.13 -3.71 18.99
CA ALA A 400 -29.32 -4.81 18.48
C ALA A 400 -30.15 -5.80 17.64
N ALA A 401 -31.39 -6.09 18.08
CA ALA A 401 -32.34 -6.93 17.34
C ALA A 401 -32.66 -6.42 15.92
N SER A 402 -32.46 -5.14 15.61
CA SER A 402 -32.64 -4.63 14.24
C SER A 402 -31.59 -5.16 13.26
N LEU A 403 -30.50 -5.76 13.75
CA LEU A 403 -29.41 -6.31 12.93
C LEU A 403 -29.67 -7.74 12.46
N GLU A 404 -30.73 -8.40 12.94
CA GLU A 404 -31.08 -9.76 12.51
C GLU A 404 -31.34 -9.79 10.99
N GLY A 405 -30.50 -10.52 10.25
CA GLY A 405 -30.52 -10.57 8.78
C GLY A 405 -29.78 -9.43 8.06
N TYR A 406 -29.13 -8.53 8.80
CA TYR A 406 -28.40 -7.37 8.26
C TYR A 406 -26.90 -7.36 8.59
N ALA A 407 -26.44 -8.21 9.50
CA ALA A 407 -25.04 -8.24 9.93
C ALA A 407 -24.58 -9.65 10.31
N ASN A 408 -23.31 -9.94 10.03
CA ASN A 408 -22.58 -11.09 10.58
C ASN A 408 -21.85 -10.66 11.87
N LEU A 409 -22.22 -11.23 13.00
CA LEU A 409 -21.74 -10.87 14.34
C LEU A 409 -21.52 -12.13 15.19
N ALA A 410 -20.90 -11.95 16.36
CA ALA A 410 -20.70 -13.08 17.26
C ALA A 410 -22.02 -13.59 17.82
N ASP A 411 -22.47 -14.72 17.30
CA ASP A 411 -23.68 -15.41 17.71
C ASP A 411 -23.39 -16.84 18.24
N GLN A 412 -24.43 -17.66 18.40
CA GLN A 412 -24.28 -19.02 18.93
C GLN A 412 -23.35 -19.90 18.06
N SER A 413 -23.24 -19.65 16.76
CA SER A 413 -22.37 -20.39 15.84
C SER A 413 -20.88 -20.17 16.13
N ALA A 414 -20.54 -19.05 16.79
CA ALA A 414 -19.18 -18.69 17.21
C ALA A 414 -18.77 -19.32 18.57
N SER A 415 -19.70 -19.99 19.27
CA SER A 415 -19.45 -20.60 20.58
C SER A 415 -18.36 -21.68 20.53
N GLY A 416 -17.36 -21.57 21.41
CA GLY A 416 -16.20 -22.47 21.47
C GLY A 416 -15.18 -22.29 20.33
N LYS A 417 -15.44 -21.38 19.38
CA LYS A 417 -14.58 -21.11 18.21
C LYS A 417 -13.79 -19.81 18.34
N LEU A 418 -14.28 -18.85 19.12
CA LEU A 418 -13.56 -17.60 19.39
C LEU A 418 -12.41 -17.82 20.39
N ARG A 419 -11.31 -17.07 20.20
CA ARG A 419 -10.13 -17.11 21.08
C ARG A 419 -10.42 -16.60 22.51
N PHE A 420 -11.52 -15.89 22.71
CA PHE A 420 -11.94 -15.34 23.99
C PHE A 420 -13.39 -15.71 24.25
N GLU A 421 -13.71 -16.07 25.50
CA GLU A 421 -15.08 -16.35 25.90
C GLU A 421 -15.88 -15.05 25.95
N LEU A 422 -16.99 -15.02 25.21
CA LEU A 422 -17.98 -13.96 25.32
C LEU A 422 -19.01 -14.37 26.37
N GLU A 423 -19.33 -13.46 27.29
CA GLU A 423 -20.32 -13.71 28.35
C GLU A 423 -21.71 -14.00 27.78
N ARG A 424 -22.04 -13.40 26.63
CA ARG A 424 -23.30 -13.55 25.90
C ARG A 424 -23.07 -13.35 24.41
N PHE A 425 -23.76 -14.15 23.61
CA PHE A 425 -23.84 -14.05 22.16
C PHE A 425 -25.12 -13.31 21.74
N GLU A 426 -25.17 -12.85 20.49
CA GLU A 426 -26.42 -12.35 19.92
C GLU A 426 -27.48 -13.49 19.89
N PRO A 427 -28.77 -13.18 20.13
CA PRO A 427 -29.80 -14.19 20.29
C PRO A 427 -30.28 -14.81 18.97
N TRP A 428 -29.94 -14.22 17.82
CA TRP A 428 -30.22 -14.76 16.48
C TRP A 428 -29.04 -15.58 15.95
N ASP A 429 -29.27 -16.35 14.89
CA ASP A 429 -28.25 -17.11 14.17
C ASP A 429 -28.13 -16.53 12.76
N ASP A 430 -26.96 -16.01 12.42
CA ASP A 430 -26.65 -15.44 11.10
C ASP A 430 -26.15 -16.49 10.10
N GLY A 431 -25.90 -17.72 10.56
CA GLY A 431 -25.47 -18.85 9.75
C GLY A 431 -23.95 -18.95 9.53
N PHE A 432 -23.15 -18.04 10.10
CA PHE A 432 -21.71 -17.97 9.85
C PHE A 432 -20.87 -17.88 11.13
N ALA A 433 -20.13 -18.94 11.43
CA ALA A 433 -19.15 -18.94 12.53
C ALA A 433 -17.94 -18.01 12.30
N TRP A 434 -17.67 -17.66 11.03
CA TRP A 434 -16.54 -16.87 10.56
C TRP A 434 -17.03 -15.76 9.64
N SER A 435 -16.15 -15.10 8.88
CA SER A 435 -16.60 -14.15 7.87
C SER A 435 -17.54 -14.82 6.85
N ALA A 436 -18.54 -14.08 6.43
CA ALA A 436 -19.47 -14.48 5.39
C ALA A 436 -18.94 -14.04 4.02
N PRO A 437 -19.36 -14.70 2.93
CA PRO A 437 -19.23 -14.11 1.59
C PRO A 437 -19.85 -12.72 1.56
N ILE A 438 -19.20 -11.79 0.85
CA ILE A 438 -19.71 -10.42 0.73
C ILE A 438 -21.15 -10.39 0.21
N GLY A 439 -21.96 -9.47 0.70
CA GLY A 439 -23.33 -9.30 0.23
C GLY A 439 -24.31 -10.39 0.70
N SER A 440 -23.92 -11.25 1.65
CA SER A 440 -24.83 -12.23 2.27
C SER A 440 -25.97 -11.56 3.07
N PHE A 441 -25.75 -10.33 3.53
CA PHE A 441 -26.71 -9.55 4.32
C PHE A 441 -27.27 -8.38 3.54
N SER A 442 -28.43 -7.88 3.98
CA SER A 442 -29.12 -6.78 3.31
C SER A 442 -28.33 -5.46 3.38
N PRO A 443 -28.33 -4.65 2.30
CA PRO A 443 -27.57 -3.40 2.27
C PRO A 443 -28.26 -2.28 3.05
N ASN A 444 -27.49 -1.22 3.33
CA ASN A 444 -28.05 0.04 3.82
C ASN A 444 -28.74 0.86 2.70
N ARG A 445 -29.26 2.04 3.01
CA ARG A 445 -30.00 2.90 2.06
C ARG A 445 -29.17 3.39 0.87
N TYR A 446 -27.84 3.38 0.96
CA TYR A 446 -26.95 3.70 -0.17
C TYR A 446 -26.57 2.47 -0.99
N GLY A 447 -27.06 1.28 -0.62
CA GLY A 447 -26.77 0.03 -1.31
C GLY A 447 -25.47 -0.64 -0.84
N LEU A 448 -24.82 -0.15 0.22
CA LEU A 448 -23.60 -0.76 0.74
C LEU A 448 -23.96 -1.96 1.63
N HIS A 449 -23.27 -3.07 1.41
CA HIS A 449 -23.39 -4.27 2.22
C HIS A 449 -22.30 -4.34 3.28
N ASP A 450 -22.54 -5.09 4.35
CA ASP A 450 -21.53 -5.46 5.35
C ASP A 450 -20.90 -4.25 6.07
N VAL A 451 -21.58 -3.10 6.13
CA VAL A 451 -21.12 -1.90 6.86
C VAL A 451 -21.27 -2.03 8.38
N THR A 452 -21.82 -3.16 8.84
CA THR A 452 -21.95 -3.55 10.24
C THR A 452 -21.68 -5.04 10.34
N GLY A 453 -20.61 -5.43 11.04
CA GLY A 453 -20.20 -6.84 11.14
C GLY A 453 -19.27 -7.30 10.02
N ASN A 454 -19.27 -8.60 9.74
CA ASN A 454 -18.34 -9.30 8.84
C ASN A 454 -16.86 -9.06 9.18
N VAL A 455 -16.15 -8.10 8.58
CA VAL A 455 -14.83 -7.68 9.06
C VAL A 455 -14.77 -6.19 9.35
N HIS A 456 -13.90 -5.83 10.29
CA HIS A 456 -13.57 -4.43 10.52
C HIS A 456 -12.87 -3.87 9.30
N GLU A 457 -13.03 -2.58 9.03
CA GLU A 457 -12.46 -1.97 7.84
C GLU A 457 -11.47 -0.86 8.20
N TRP A 458 -10.27 -0.93 7.63
CA TRP A 458 -9.27 0.14 7.76
C TRP A 458 -9.79 1.48 7.23
N CYS A 459 -9.49 2.56 7.96
CA CYS A 459 -9.66 3.95 7.53
C CYS A 459 -8.28 4.64 7.41
N ARG A 460 -8.22 5.71 6.63
CA ARG A 460 -6.99 6.49 6.41
C ARG A 460 -6.55 7.29 7.63
N ASP A 461 -7.50 7.67 8.45
CA ASP A 461 -7.34 8.59 9.56
C ASP A 461 -6.47 8.00 10.67
N VAL A 462 -5.60 8.84 11.19
CA VAL A 462 -4.97 8.62 12.50
C VAL A 462 -6.01 8.77 13.59
N LEU A 463 -5.86 8.02 14.69
CA LEU A 463 -6.79 8.18 15.81
C LEU A 463 -6.66 9.58 16.43
N GLY A 464 -7.76 10.32 16.46
CA GLY A 464 -7.89 11.62 17.12
C GLY A 464 -9.32 11.86 17.59
N VAL A 465 -9.55 12.88 18.41
CA VAL A 465 -10.92 13.28 18.77
C VAL A 465 -11.60 13.95 17.59
N TYR A 466 -12.93 13.92 17.52
CA TYR A 466 -13.69 14.50 16.41
C TYR A 466 -13.48 16.02 16.25
N ALA A 467 -13.06 16.71 17.30
CA ALA A 467 -12.75 18.14 17.24
C ALA A 467 -11.35 18.46 16.66
N HIS A 468 -10.51 17.46 16.38
CA HIS A 468 -9.20 17.70 15.76
C HIS A 468 -9.34 18.35 14.37
N PRO A 469 -8.30 19.09 13.92
CA PRO A 469 -8.23 19.57 12.55
C PRO A 469 -8.43 18.45 11.54
N PHE A 470 -9.16 18.75 10.47
CA PHE A 470 -9.46 17.82 9.40
C PHE A 470 -9.31 18.48 8.04
N LEU A 471 -9.12 17.66 7.00
CA LEU A 471 -9.06 18.13 5.63
C LEU A 471 -10.48 18.40 5.10
N PRO A 472 -10.77 19.61 4.57
CA PRO A 472 -12.05 19.90 3.92
C PRO A 472 -12.33 18.94 2.76
N GLY A 473 -13.62 18.67 2.51
CA GLY A 473 -14.07 17.80 1.43
C GLY A 473 -13.95 16.29 1.72
N THR A 474 -12.95 15.86 2.49
CA THR A 474 -12.79 14.43 2.85
C THR A 474 -13.07 14.14 4.32
N GLY A 475 -13.01 15.16 5.19
CA GLY A 475 -13.17 15.01 6.62
C GLY A 475 -12.03 14.27 7.30
N GLU A 476 -10.89 14.05 6.62
CA GLU A 476 -9.75 13.29 7.14
C GLU A 476 -9.12 13.99 8.34
N ILE A 477 -9.16 13.35 9.51
CA ILE A 477 -8.61 13.84 10.76
C ILE A 477 -7.07 13.76 10.71
N GLN A 478 -6.44 14.91 10.98
CA GLN A 478 -4.99 15.05 11.14
C GLN A 478 -4.67 15.05 12.64
N GLY A 479 -4.52 13.86 13.21
CA GLY A 479 -4.14 13.63 14.60
C GLY A 479 -2.63 13.41 14.81
N ASP A 480 -2.25 13.21 16.08
CA ASP A 480 -0.85 13.25 16.51
C ASP A 480 -0.17 11.88 16.61
N ARG A 481 -0.88 10.79 16.27
CA ARG A 481 -0.39 9.40 16.36
C ARG A 481 -0.25 8.77 14.98
N PRO A 482 0.83 9.07 14.24
CA PRO A 482 1.01 8.60 12.86
C PRO A 482 1.25 7.10 12.74
N ASP A 483 1.47 6.39 13.84
CA ASP A 483 1.66 4.94 13.93
C ASP A 483 0.36 4.16 14.17
N GLN A 484 -0.75 4.84 14.42
CA GLN A 484 -2.07 4.22 14.61
C GLN A 484 -3.06 4.69 13.54
N ARG A 485 -3.95 3.80 13.14
CA ARG A 485 -5.05 4.09 12.21
C ARG A 485 -6.37 3.59 12.78
N VAL A 486 -7.45 4.23 12.36
CA VAL A 486 -8.80 3.86 12.78
C VAL A 486 -9.27 2.65 11.97
N VAL A 487 -9.93 1.70 12.64
CA VAL A 487 -10.78 0.69 12.00
C VAL A 487 -12.24 0.84 12.48
N ARG A 488 -13.18 0.53 11.59
CA ARG A 488 -14.64 0.71 11.77
C ARG A 488 -15.42 -0.57 11.47
N GLY A 489 -16.76 -0.55 11.58
CA GLY A 489 -17.65 -1.61 11.08
C GLY A 489 -18.10 -2.67 12.09
N GLY A 490 -17.20 -3.18 12.93
CA GLY A 490 -17.48 -4.42 13.67
C GLY A 490 -16.93 -5.63 12.93
N SER A 491 -17.12 -6.83 13.46
CA SER A 491 -16.77 -8.08 12.75
C SER A 491 -17.59 -9.25 13.28
N PHE A 492 -17.53 -10.39 12.58
CA PHE A 492 -18.12 -11.67 13.00
C PHE A 492 -17.61 -12.12 14.39
N ALA A 493 -16.45 -11.62 14.84
CA ALA A 493 -15.89 -11.92 16.16
C ALA A 493 -16.36 -10.98 17.28
N GLY A 494 -17.23 -10.02 16.97
CA GLY A 494 -17.72 -8.98 17.89
C GLY A 494 -19.24 -8.98 18.03
N LEU A 495 -19.70 -8.53 19.19
CA LEU A 495 -21.13 -8.34 19.48
C LEU A 495 -21.65 -7.03 18.88
N ALA A 496 -22.96 -6.85 18.79
CA ALA A 496 -23.60 -5.66 18.24
C ALA A 496 -23.08 -4.35 18.85
N ARG A 497 -22.83 -4.36 20.18
CA ARG A 497 -22.24 -3.21 20.91
C ARG A 497 -20.86 -2.77 20.42
N ASN A 498 -20.15 -3.60 19.65
CA ASN A 498 -18.84 -3.32 19.06
C ASN A 498 -18.93 -3.07 17.54
N SER A 499 -20.15 -2.98 17.00
CA SER A 499 -20.41 -2.88 15.55
C SER A 499 -21.35 -1.71 15.22
N HIS A 500 -21.61 -0.82 16.18
CA HIS A 500 -22.38 0.40 15.88
C HIS A 500 -21.60 1.35 14.98
N ILE A 501 -22.31 2.16 14.18
CA ILE A 501 -21.72 2.96 13.11
C ILE A 501 -20.66 3.94 13.62
N ALA A 502 -20.77 4.42 14.86
CA ALA A 502 -19.82 5.34 15.49
C ALA A 502 -18.68 4.64 16.27
N PHE A 503 -18.59 3.31 16.29
CA PHE A 503 -17.57 2.57 17.03
C PHE A 503 -16.22 2.68 16.33
N ARG A 504 -15.15 2.93 17.11
CA ARG A 504 -13.79 3.20 16.60
C ARG A 504 -12.79 2.35 17.35
N ILE A 505 -11.92 1.65 16.64
CA ILE A 505 -10.79 0.95 17.25
C ILE A 505 -9.49 1.50 16.65
N PRO A 506 -8.54 1.98 17.45
CA PRO A 506 -7.20 2.24 16.97
C PRO A 506 -6.41 0.95 16.80
N GLN A 507 -5.70 0.82 15.69
CA GLN A 507 -4.78 -0.29 15.44
C GLN A 507 -3.43 0.23 14.94
N PRO A 508 -2.29 -0.38 15.32
CA PRO A 508 -1.00 -0.06 14.72
C PRO A 508 -1.01 -0.26 13.20
N ILE A 509 -0.29 0.59 12.46
CA ILE A 509 -0.29 0.55 10.98
C ILE A 509 0.22 -0.77 10.39
N ASP A 510 1.05 -1.50 11.12
CA ASP A 510 1.66 -2.78 10.73
C ASP A 510 0.93 -3.99 11.31
N ALA A 511 -0.10 -3.78 12.13
CA ALA A 511 -0.88 -4.85 12.73
C ALA A 511 -1.67 -5.62 11.67
N ARG A 512 -1.60 -6.95 11.73
CA ARG A 512 -2.44 -7.86 10.96
C ARG A 512 -3.40 -8.54 11.91
N VAL A 513 -4.68 -8.15 11.81
CA VAL A 513 -5.74 -8.68 12.66
C VAL A 513 -6.68 -9.47 11.77
N ARG A 514 -6.99 -10.70 12.18
CA ARG A 514 -7.73 -11.63 11.31
C ARG A 514 -9.14 -11.12 10.99
N SER A 515 -9.74 -10.34 11.88
CA SER A 515 -11.07 -9.74 11.67
C SER A 515 -11.02 -8.32 11.12
N VAL A 516 -9.90 -7.87 10.54
CA VAL A 516 -9.77 -6.56 9.88
C VAL A 516 -9.43 -6.77 8.41
N GLY A 517 -10.27 -6.24 7.53
CA GLY A 517 -10.13 -6.16 6.10
C GLY A 517 -10.21 -4.72 5.58
N ILE A 518 -10.71 -4.56 4.36
CA ILE A 518 -10.70 -3.28 3.65
C ILE A 518 -11.92 -3.09 2.75
N ARG A 519 -12.34 -1.82 2.63
CA ARG A 519 -13.29 -1.34 1.63
C ARG A 519 -12.64 -0.22 0.84
N PRO A 520 -12.29 -0.41 -0.44
CA PRO A 520 -11.65 0.62 -1.23
C PRO A 520 -12.55 1.84 -1.47
N ALA A 521 -11.94 3.00 -1.68
CA ALA A 521 -12.59 4.25 -2.06
C ALA A 521 -11.82 4.95 -3.19
N LEU A 522 -12.45 5.95 -3.79
CA LEU A 522 -11.88 6.81 -4.83
C LEU A 522 -12.50 8.21 -4.77
N ARG A 523 -11.69 9.24 -5.02
CA ARG A 523 -12.17 10.62 -5.16
C ARG A 523 -12.76 10.83 -6.54
N VAL A 524 -13.91 11.50 -6.59
CA VAL A 524 -14.51 11.95 -7.85
C VAL A 524 -13.73 13.18 -8.33
N ARG A 525 -13.25 13.14 -9.57
CA ARG A 525 -12.55 14.25 -10.22
C ARG A 525 -13.48 15.18 -10.99
#